data_AF-A0A5I4ZUT3-F1
#
_entry.id   AF-A0A5I4ZUT3-F1
#
_cell.length_a   1.000
_cell.length_b   1.000
_cell.length_c   1.000
_cell.angle_alpha   90.00
_cell.angle_beta   90.00
_cell.angle_gamma   90.00
#
_symmetry.space_group_name_H-M   'P 1'
#
loop_
_entity.id
_entity.type
_entity.pdbx_description
1 polymer ?
#
loop_
_entity_poly.entity_id
_entity_poly.type
_entity_poly.pdbx_seq_one_letter_code
_entity_poly.pdbx_strand_id
1 'polypeptide(L)'
;NTLRKDGSYPSGHTAYGTLLALVLSQARPERAQELARRGWEFGQSRVICGAHWQSDVDAGRYVGAVEFARLQTIPAFQKSLAKVREELNDKNNLLSKEDHPKLNY
;
A
#
# COMPACT_ATOMS: atom_id res chain seq x y z
N ASN A 1 -7.33 -3.66 24.07
CA ASN A 1 -7.18 -2.19 24.20
C ASN A 1 -5.72 -1.77 23.99
N THR A 2 -5.11 -2.18 22.86
CA THR A 2 -3.66 -2.12 22.62
C THR A 2 -3.24 -0.89 21.80
N LEU A 3 -4.10 -0.38 20.92
CA LEU A 3 -3.79 0.78 20.05
C LEU A 3 -3.79 2.14 20.75
N ARG A 4 -4.46 2.29 21.92
CA ARG A 4 -4.36 3.52 22.73
C ARG A 4 -2.96 3.75 23.32
N LYS A 5 -2.12 2.70 23.37
CA LYS A 5 -0.77 2.76 23.92
C LYS A 5 0.31 2.91 22.82
N ASP A 6 -0.11 2.93 21.55
CA ASP A 6 0.78 3.12 20.42
C ASP A 6 0.75 4.59 19.98
N GLY A 7 1.90 5.11 19.56
CA GLY A 7 2.04 6.52 19.18
C GLY A 7 1.26 6.83 17.89
N SER A 8 0.61 8.00 17.84
CA SER A 8 -0.10 8.42 16.61
C SER A 8 0.85 8.73 15.44
N TYR A 9 2.08 9.18 15.75
CA TYR A 9 3.05 9.68 14.78
C TYR A 9 4.33 8.81 14.69
N PRO A 10 4.81 8.48 13.48
CA PRO A 10 4.09 8.58 12.21
C PRO A 10 3.01 7.49 12.11
N SER A 11 2.05 7.64 11.18
CA SER A 11 1.01 6.62 10.99
C SER A 11 1.58 5.33 10.40
N GLY A 12 1.74 4.29 11.22
CA GLY A 12 2.18 2.96 10.77
C GLY A 12 1.22 2.34 9.75
N HIS A 13 -0.09 2.57 9.89
CA HIS A 13 -1.09 2.15 8.90
C HIS A 13 -0.84 2.78 7.53
N THR A 14 -0.53 4.08 7.51
CA THR A 14 -0.27 4.78 6.25
C THR A 14 1.07 4.34 5.65
N ALA A 15 2.09 4.09 6.47
CA ALA A 15 3.35 3.52 6.01
C ALA A 15 3.15 2.16 5.34
N TYR A 16 2.39 1.26 5.97
CA TYR A 16 2.05 -0.04 5.39
C TYR A 16 1.26 0.09 4.09
N GLY A 17 0.20 0.92 4.06
CA GLY A 17 -0.61 1.11 2.85
C GLY A 17 0.19 1.69 1.68
N THR A 18 1.11 2.61 1.97
CA THR A 18 2.01 3.20 0.96
C THR A 18 3.01 2.17 0.45
N LEU A 19 3.66 1.43 1.35
CA LEU A 19 4.58 0.35 0.99
C LEU A 19 3.90 -0.68 0.09
N LEU A 20 2.72 -1.17 0.48
CA LEU A 20 2.00 -2.17 -0.29
C LEU A 20 1.61 -1.66 -1.68
N ALA A 21 1.14 -0.42 -1.78
CA ALA A 21 0.83 0.20 -3.08
C ALA A 21 2.05 0.25 -4.01
N LEU A 22 3.23 0.61 -3.48
CA LEU A 22 4.47 0.65 -4.26
C LEU A 22 4.92 -0.75 -4.71
N VAL A 23 4.89 -1.73 -3.80
CA VAL A 23 5.26 -3.13 -4.12
C VAL A 23 4.34 -3.71 -5.18
N LEU A 24 3.02 -3.54 -5.04
CA LEU A 24 2.05 -4.02 -6.03
C LEU A 24 2.21 -3.29 -7.37
N SER A 25 2.55 -1.99 -7.35
CA SER A 25 2.85 -1.24 -8.58
C SER A 25 4.11 -1.76 -9.27
N GLN A 26 5.12 -2.20 -8.51
CA GLN A 26 6.31 -2.84 -9.07
C GLN A 26 6.02 -4.24 -9.62
N ALA A 27 5.08 -4.97 -9.02
CA ALA A 27 4.67 -6.29 -9.48
C ALA A 27 3.76 -6.23 -10.72
N ARG A 28 2.86 -5.23 -10.79
CA ARG A 28 1.84 -5.06 -11.84
C ARG A 28 1.75 -3.59 -12.32
N PRO A 29 2.73 -3.11 -13.11
CA PRO A 29 2.89 -1.69 -13.43
C PRO A 29 1.73 -1.05 -14.20
N GLU A 30 0.99 -1.83 -14.97
CA GLU A 30 -0.18 -1.35 -15.71
C GLU A 30 -1.36 -0.95 -14.81
N ARG A 31 -1.28 -1.28 -13.50
CA ARG A 31 -2.25 -0.87 -12.47
C ARG A 31 -1.67 0.17 -11.49
N ALA A 32 -0.48 0.71 -11.77
CA ALA A 32 0.23 1.57 -10.84
C ALA A 32 -0.55 2.82 -10.45
N GLN A 33 -1.31 3.41 -11.38
CA GLN A 33 -2.12 4.60 -11.11
C GLN A 33 -3.24 4.30 -10.11
N GLU A 34 -3.99 3.19 -10.31
CA GLU A 34 -5.06 2.79 -9.41
C GLU A 34 -4.53 2.41 -8.03
N LEU A 35 -3.39 1.72 -7.98
CA LEU A 35 -2.73 1.33 -6.74
C LEU A 35 -2.21 2.55 -5.96
N ALA A 36 -1.58 3.51 -6.64
CA ALA A 36 -1.13 4.76 -6.04
C ALA A 36 -2.31 5.57 -5.46
N ARG A 37 -3.40 5.69 -6.23
CA ARG A 37 -4.63 6.33 -5.75
C ARG A 37 -5.18 5.62 -4.51
N ARG A 38 -5.28 4.30 -4.55
CA ARG A 38 -5.82 3.51 -3.43
C ARG A 38 -4.96 3.64 -2.16
N GLY A 39 -3.64 3.66 -2.30
CA GLY A 39 -2.70 3.90 -1.20
C GLY A 39 -2.86 5.29 -0.59
N TRP A 40 -3.05 6.32 -1.42
CA TRP A 40 -3.34 7.68 -0.95
C TRP A 40 -4.63 7.75 -0.14
N GLU A 41 -5.72 7.18 -0.68
CA GLU A 41 -7.05 7.13 -0.06
C GLU A 41 -7.04 6.36 1.26
N PHE A 42 -6.22 5.30 1.38
CA PHE A 42 -6.08 4.55 2.63
C PHE A 42 -5.62 5.43 3.78
N GLY A 43 -4.64 6.31 3.54
CA GLY A 43 -4.21 7.31 4.52
C GLY A 43 -5.30 8.32 4.86
N GLN A 44 -6.04 8.81 3.86
CA GLN A 44 -7.14 9.76 4.08
C GLN A 44 -8.29 9.15 4.90
N SER A 45 -8.60 7.86 4.70
CA SER A 45 -9.56 7.15 5.55
C SER A 45 -9.16 7.19 7.02
N ARG A 46 -7.86 7.25 7.34
CA ARG A 46 -7.40 7.29 8.74
C ARG A 46 -7.63 8.64 9.40
N VAL A 47 -7.55 9.72 8.62
CA VAL A 47 -7.91 11.07 9.07
C VAL A 47 -9.41 11.15 9.30
N ILE A 48 -10.22 10.69 8.34
CA ILE A 48 -11.69 10.71 8.42
C ILE A 48 -12.19 9.88 9.61
N CYS A 49 -11.59 8.71 9.84
CA CYS A 49 -11.92 7.86 10.98
C CYS A 49 -11.52 8.47 12.35
N GLY A 50 -10.77 9.58 12.35
CA GLY A 50 -10.28 10.24 13.57
C GLY A 50 -9.16 9.46 14.28
N ALA A 51 -8.51 8.52 13.59
CA ALA A 51 -7.49 7.66 14.17
C ALA A 51 -6.06 8.22 14.05
N HIS A 52 -5.83 9.14 13.12
CA HIS A 52 -4.53 9.78 12.88
C HIS A 52 -4.73 11.23 12.44
N TRP A 53 -3.80 12.10 12.83
CA TRP A 53 -3.73 13.45 12.28
C TRP A 53 -3.21 13.41 10.84
N GLN A 54 -3.50 14.45 10.05
CA GLN A 54 -3.01 14.57 8.68
C GLN A 54 -1.47 14.54 8.62
N SER A 55 -0.79 15.15 9.59
CA SER A 55 0.67 15.10 9.73
C SER A 55 1.22 13.68 9.90
N ASP A 56 0.51 12.82 10.63
CA ASP A 56 0.91 11.44 10.87
C ASP A 56 0.82 10.62 9.59
N VAL A 57 -0.23 10.88 8.80
CA VAL A 57 -0.46 10.26 7.49
C VAL A 57 0.62 10.70 6.51
N ASP A 58 0.96 11.99 6.45
CA ASP A 58 1.99 12.50 5.56
C ASP A 58 3.38 11.93 5.88
N ALA A 59 3.75 11.90 7.17
CA ALA A 59 4.98 11.25 7.60
C ALA A 59 4.96 9.74 7.36
N GLY A 60 3.81 9.09 7.55
CA GLY A 60 3.63 7.66 7.28
C GLY A 60 3.88 7.32 5.81
N ARG A 61 3.39 8.13 4.87
CA ARG A 61 3.66 7.95 3.42
C ARG A 61 5.18 7.96 3.15
N TYR A 62 5.88 8.91 3.73
CA TYR A 62 7.33 9.02 3.58
C TYR A 62 8.06 7.79 4.14
N VAL A 63 7.70 7.33 5.34
CA VAL A 63 8.25 6.11 5.94
C VAL A 63 8.02 4.89 5.05
N GLY A 64 6.81 4.74 4.50
CA GLY A 64 6.50 3.64 3.58
C GLY A 64 7.39 3.63 2.33
N ALA A 65 7.69 4.80 1.76
CA ALA A 65 8.59 4.92 0.61
C ALA A 65 10.06 4.61 0.97
N VAL A 66 10.52 5.04 2.15
CA VAL A 66 11.87 4.70 2.65
C VAL A 66 12.04 3.19 2.85
N GLU A 67 11.05 2.55 3.47
CA GLU A 67 11.08 1.09 3.67
C GLU A 67 11.02 0.34 2.33
N PHE A 68 10.20 0.81 1.38
CA PHE A 68 10.19 0.26 0.02
C PHE A 68 11.59 0.28 -0.61
N ALA A 69 12.30 1.40 -0.52
CA ALA A 69 13.67 1.52 -1.04
C ALA A 69 14.64 0.57 -0.31
N ARG A 70 14.51 0.42 1.01
CA ARG A 70 15.32 -0.52 1.79
C ARG A 70 15.08 -1.96 1.35
N LEU A 71 13.83 -2.36 1.17
CA LEU A 71 13.45 -3.72 0.72
C LEU A 71 14.06 -4.06 -0.64
N GLN A 72 14.25 -3.09 -1.54
CA GLN A 72 14.88 -3.35 -2.83
C GLN A 72 16.29 -3.93 -2.71
N THR A 73 17.00 -3.62 -1.61
CA THR A 73 18.37 -4.10 -1.35
C THR A 73 18.43 -5.50 -0.70
N ILE A 74 17.29 -6.12 -0.39
CA ILE A 74 17.21 -7.38 0.34
C ILE A 74 16.95 -8.54 -0.65
N PRO A 75 17.89 -9.49 -0.85
CA PRO A 75 17.72 -10.58 -1.84
C PRO A 75 16.49 -11.46 -1.58
N ALA A 76 16.15 -11.71 -0.31
CA ALA A 76 14.96 -12.47 0.06
C ALA A 76 13.66 -11.79 -0.42
N PHE A 77 13.60 -10.46 -0.35
CA PHE A 77 12.47 -9.69 -0.85
C PHE A 77 12.38 -9.79 -2.37
N GLN A 78 13.49 -9.63 -3.10
CA GLN A 78 13.50 -9.78 -4.57
C GLN A 78 13.03 -11.17 -5.03
N LYS A 79 13.45 -12.22 -4.32
CA LYS A 79 13.00 -13.59 -4.60
C LYS A 79 11.49 -13.76 -4.37
N SER A 80 10.94 -13.14 -3.34
CA SER A 80 9.50 -13.15 -3.08
C SER A 80 8.73 -12.35 -4.12
N LEU A 81 9.24 -11.16 -4.48
CA LEU A 81 8.61 -10.27 -5.47
C LEU A 81 8.52 -10.92 -6.85
N ALA A 82 9.52 -11.70 -7.25
CA ALA A 82 9.49 -12.45 -8.50
C ALA A 82 8.30 -13.42 -8.55
N LYS A 83 8.06 -14.18 -7.47
CA LYS A 83 6.91 -15.10 -7.37
C LYS A 83 5.58 -14.35 -7.36
N VAL A 84 5.49 -13.25 -6.62
CA VAL A 84 4.28 -12.41 -6.61
C VAL A 84 3.98 -11.88 -8.02
N ARG A 85 5.00 -11.51 -8.80
CA ARG A 85 4.82 -11.08 -10.19
C ARG A 85 4.26 -12.23 -11.05
N GLU A 86 4.72 -13.46 -10.88
CA GLU A 86 4.15 -14.61 -11.59
C GLU A 86 2.68 -14.82 -11.21
N GLU A 87 2.38 -14.86 -9.91
CA GLU A 87 1.03 -15.10 -9.39
C GLU A 87 0.02 -14.03 -9.84
N LEU A 88 0.40 -12.75 -9.83
CA LEU A 88 -0.48 -11.63 -10.20
C LEU A 88 -0.71 -11.50 -11.72
N ASN A 89 0.11 -12.15 -12.54
CA ASN A 89 -0.01 -12.15 -14.00
C ASN A 89 -0.51 -13.49 -14.57
N ASP A 90 -0.72 -14.50 -13.72
CA ASP A 90 -1.38 -15.74 -14.12
C ASP A 90 -2.82 -15.45 -14.56
N LYS A 91 -3.17 -15.89 -15.77
CA LYS A 91 -4.51 -15.74 -16.37
C LYS A 91 -5.61 -16.30 -15.49
N ASN A 92 -5.32 -17.34 -14.72
CA ASN A 92 -6.29 -17.99 -13.82
C ASN A 92 -6.62 -17.12 -12.59
N ASN A 93 -5.78 -16.13 -12.27
CA ASN A 93 -5.94 -15.23 -11.13
C ASN A 93 -6.43 -13.83 -11.52
N LEU A 94 -6.64 -13.57 -12.82
CA LEU A 94 -7.09 -12.26 -13.28
C LEU A 94 -8.57 -12.06 -12.99
N LEU A 95 -8.90 -10.92 -12.39
CA LEU A 95 -10.27 -10.45 -12.20
C LEU A 95 -10.66 -9.49 -13.33
N SER A 96 -11.92 -9.57 -13.76
CA SER A 96 -12.47 -8.66 -14.77
C SER A 96 -12.88 -7.33 -14.13
N LYS A 97 -13.04 -6.27 -14.95
CA LYS A 97 -13.61 -5.01 -14.46
C LYS A 97 -15.07 -5.15 -14.01
N GLU A 98 -15.78 -6.19 -14.47
CA GLU A 98 -17.18 -6.46 -14.17
C GLU A 98 -17.36 -7.06 -12.76
N ASP A 99 -16.31 -7.69 -12.22
CA ASP A 99 -16.28 -8.23 -10.84
C ASP A 99 -16.19 -7.12 -9.77
N HIS A 100 -16.03 -5.85 -10.18
CA HIS A 100 -15.92 -4.70 -9.31
C HIS A 100 -16.90 -3.58 -9.71
N PRO A 101 -18.20 -3.73 -9.39
CA PRO A 101 -19.18 -2.68 -9.63
C PRO A 101 -18.90 -1.50 -8.69
N LYS A 102 -18.27 -0.46 -9.25
CA LYS A 102 -18.18 0.92 -8.75
C LYS A 102 -17.36 1.14 -7.47
N LEU A 103 -16.16 1.69 -7.66
CA LEU A 103 -15.62 2.72 -6.77
C LEU A 103 -15.63 4.05 -7.53
N ASN A 104 -16.83 4.59 -7.73
CA ASN A 104 -17.02 6.00 -8.07
C ASN A 104 -17.14 6.77 -6.74
N TYR A 105 -16.00 7.19 -6.22
CA TYR A 105 -15.92 8.30 -5.28
C TYR A 105 -14.95 9.33 -5.87
#